data_AF-A0AAV8DKN7-F1
#
_entry.id   AF-A0AAV8DKN7-F1
#
_cell.length_a   1.000
_cell.length_b   1.000
_cell.length_c   1.000
_cell.angle_alpha   90.00
_cell.angle_beta   90.00
_cell.angle_gamma   90.00
#
_symmetry.space_group_name_H-M   'P 1'
#
loop_
_entity.id
_entity.type
_entity.pdbx_description
1 polymer ?
#
loop_
_entity_poly.entity_id
_entity_poly.type
_entity_poly.pdbx_seq_one_letter_code
_entity_poly.pdbx_strand_id
1 'polypeptide(L)'
;MGGCSPSSEAWAESLNLFDRNPQWVPIDSPRFLRNKWMHGCLVLSGQIVAMSGQFVFAYDPGQNTGSCPAWVPAPEELDLGWRRWAVVVNNIVYSYDYTDKIVGYDAGMDNWSTVLGVDKNIPKCKSGVTLANLNGILCVIWREQIFGSKRKEMVVDWVGIEVTNLGSEGLHGSILWQETVSLDLPCGSSIAHCVVAEF
;
A
#
# COMPACT_ATOMS: atom_id res chain seq x y z
N MET A 1 -1.70 -1.63 14.34
CA MET A 1 -0.89 -0.41 14.15
C MET A 1 -1.83 0.78 13.96
N GLY A 2 -1.41 1.98 14.39
CA GLY A 2 -2.21 3.20 14.34
C GLY A 2 -2.44 3.82 15.71
N GLY A 3 -3.12 4.96 15.71
CA GLY A 3 -3.55 5.66 16.92
C GLY A 3 -4.99 6.10 16.75
N CYS A 4 -5.78 5.96 17.82
CA CYS A 4 -7.15 6.47 17.89
C CYS A 4 -7.29 7.33 19.16
N SER A 5 -8.41 8.03 19.28
CA SER A 5 -8.79 8.71 20.52
C SER A 5 -9.75 7.81 21.31
N PRO A 6 -9.52 7.54 22.61
CA PRO A 6 -8.43 8.06 23.45
C PRO A 6 -7.07 7.41 23.16
N SER A 7 -6.00 8.15 23.47
CA SER A 7 -4.61 7.75 23.20
C SER A 7 -4.21 6.45 23.89
N SER A 8 -3.64 5.51 23.14
CA SER A 8 -2.96 4.33 23.68
C SER A 8 -1.50 4.61 24.04
N GLU A 9 -0.92 3.81 24.93
CA GLU A 9 0.51 3.88 25.24
C GLU A 9 1.39 3.35 24.08
N ALA A 10 0.82 2.53 23.19
CA ALA A 10 1.50 1.97 22.03
C ALA A 10 0.78 2.32 20.73
N TRP A 11 1.56 2.57 19.67
CA TRP A 11 1.06 2.79 18.30
C TRP A 11 0.90 1.47 17.54
N ALA A 12 1.50 0.40 18.04
CA ALA A 12 1.43 -0.92 17.44
C ALA A 12 1.47 -2.00 18.52
N GLU A 13 0.90 -3.16 18.18
CA GLU A 13 0.94 -4.37 18.99
C GLU A 13 1.28 -5.52 18.04
N SER A 14 2.03 -6.50 18.53
CA SER A 14 2.33 -7.75 17.82
C SER A 14 1.55 -8.90 18.42
N LEU A 15 1.26 -9.90 17.59
CA LEU A 15 0.66 -11.16 18.00
C LEU A 15 1.41 -12.30 17.34
N ASN A 16 2.01 -13.17 18.13
CA ASN A 16 2.65 -14.38 17.63
C ASN A 16 1.65 -15.55 17.67
N LEU A 17 1.19 -15.98 16.49
CA LEU A 17 0.21 -17.07 16.37
C LEU A 17 0.80 -18.46 16.64
N PHE A 18 2.14 -18.59 16.69
CA PHE A 18 2.81 -19.86 16.99
C PHE A 18 2.93 -20.13 18.50
N ASP A 19 2.66 -19.13 19.34
CA ASP A 19 2.65 -19.33 20.78
C ASP A 19 1.46 -20.21 21.20
N ARG A 20 1.65 -21.01 22.25
CA ARG A 20 0.59 -21.89 22.78
C ARG A 20 -0.67 -21.11 23.22
N ASN A 21 -0.47 -19.86 23.66
CA ASN A 21 -1.54 -18.94 24.02
C ASN A 21 -1.18 -17.56 23.46
N PRO A 22 -1.53 -17.27 22.19
CA PRO A 22 -1.19 -16.02 21.54
C PRO A 22 -1.77 -14.84 22.32
N GLN A 23 -0.93 -13.86 22.67
CA GLN A 23 -1.35 -12.63 23.33
C GLN A 23 -0.82 -11.44 22.55
N TRP A 24 -1.60 -10.36 22.51
CA TRP A 24 -1.14 -9.09 21.97
C TRP A 24 -0.09 -8.50 22.91
N VAL A 25 1.06 -8.13 22.35
CA VAL A 25 2.16 -7.50 23.07
C VAL A 25 2.37 -6.10 22.51
N PRO A 26 2.34 -5.04 23.34
CA PRO A 26 2.64 -3.69 22.90
C PRO A 26 4.04 -3.57 22.30
N ILE A 27 4.15 -2.85 21.18
CA ILE A 27 5.43 -2.46 20.58
C ILE A 27 5.78 -1.05 21.05
N ASP A 28 6.97 -0.88 21.61
CA ASP A 28 7.46 0.41 22.08
C ASP A 28 7.42 1.47 20.98
N SER A 29 6.61 2.50 21.22
CA SER A 29 6.31 3.52 20.22
C SER A 29 6.71 4.91 20.72
N PRO A 30 7.43 5.70 19.90
CA PRO A 30 7.71 7.11 20.19
C PRO A 30 6.43 7.89 20.53
N ARG A 31 6.50 8.77 21.54
CA ARG A 31 5.33 9.54 22.02
C ARG A 31 4.61 10.32 20.91
N PHE A 32 5.37 10.84 19.93
CA PHE A 32 4.81 11.62 18.83
C PHE A 32 4.00 10.78 17.82
N LEU A 33 4.16 9.45 17.80
CA LEU A 33 3.42 8.53 16.94
C LEU A 33 2.11 8.02 17.55
N ARG A 34 2.04 7.86 18.88
CA ARG A 34 0.94 7.16 19.57
C ARG A 34 -0.47 7.66 19.23
N ASN A 35 -0.61 8.93 18.87
CA ASN A 35 -1.89 9.58 18.54
C ASN A 35 -2.08 9.80 17.04
N LYS A 36 -1.20 9.26 16.20
CA LYS A 36 -1.22 9.49 14.75
C LYS A 36 -1.98 8.39 14.05
N TRP A 37 -2.81 8.80 13.11
CA TRP A 37 -3.54 7.89 12.24
C TRP A 37 -2.57 7.25 11.27
N MET A 38 -2.75 5.95 11.03
CA MET A 38 -2.02 5.24 10.00
C MET A 38 -2.79 5.39 8.68
N HIS A 39 -2.09 5.84 7.63
CA HIS A 39 -2.68 5.99 6.29
C HIS A 39 -2.37 4.82 5.36
N GLY A 40 -1.31 4.07 5.64
CA GLY A 40 -0.91 2.90 4.87
C GLY A 40 0.18 2.14 5.61
N CYS A 41 0.28 0.84 5.32
CA CYS A 41 1.37 0.00 5.80
C CYS A 41 1.71 -1.05 4.75
N LEU A 42 2.97 -1.45 4.69
CA LEU A 42 3.47 -2.50 3.81
C LEU A 42 4.66 -3.22 4.45
N VAL A 43 5.06 -4.34 3.86
CA VAL A 43 6.28 -5.06 4.25
C VAL A 43 7.29 -4.92 3.11
N LEU A 44 8.46 -4.36 3.41
CA LEU A 44 9.55 -4.13 2.45
C LEU A 44 10.83 -4.72 3.03
N SER A 45 11.49 -5.64 2.30
CA SER A 45 12.72 -6.30 2.75
C SER A 45 12.64 -6.89 4.19
N GLY A 46 11.47 -7.40 4.59
CA GLY A 46 11.23 -7.96 5.93
C GLY A 46 10.93 -6.93 7.03
N GLN A 47 11.01 -5.63 6.73
CA GLN A 47 10.64 -4.56 7.64
C GLN A 47 9.18 -4.14 7.40
N ILE A 48 8.49 -3.77 8.47
CA ILE A 48 7.17 -3.14 8.39
C ILE A 48 7.38 -1.65 8.18
N VAL A 49 6.85 -1.11 7.10
CA VAL A 49 6.89 0.33 6.81
C VAL A 49 5.48 0.88 6.91
N ALA A 50 5.29 1.97 7.65
CA ALA A 50 3.98 2.56 7.94
C ALA A 50 3.99 4.07 7.74
N MET A 51 2.95 4.57 7.06
CA MET A 51 2.72 5.99 6.83
C MET A 51 1.80 6.58 7.90
N SER A 52 2.26 7.66 8.54
CA SER A 52 1.54 8.45 9.55
C SER A 52 1.55 9.93 9.14
N GLY A 53 0.40 10.43 8.68
CA GLY A 53 0.32 11.77 8.09
C GLY A 53 1.15 11.88 6.81
N GLN A 54 2.17 12.73 6.84
CA GLN A 54 3.11 12.94 5.73
C GLN A 54 4.46 12.24 5.95
N PHE A 55 4.58 11.44 7.01
CA PHE A 55 5.84 10.82 7.41
C PHE A 55 5.74 9.30 7.37
N VAL A 56 6.82 8.65 6.95
CA VAL A 56 6.94 7.20 6.86
C VAL A 56 7.95 6.69 7.89
N PHE A 57 7.59 5.62 8.58
CA PHE A 57 8.39 4.98 9.62
C PHE A 57 8.58 3.50 9.31
N ALA A 58 9.76 2.97 9.64
CA ALA A 58 10.08 1.57 9.54
C ALA A 58 10.22 0.93 10.92
N TYR A 59 9.79 -0.32 11.02
CA TYR A 59 9.96 -1.20 12.16
C TYR A 59 10.54 -2.52 11.68
N ASP A 60 11.65 -2.94 12.27
CA ASP A 60 12.28 -4.21 12.01
C ASP A 60 11.95 -5.20 13.14
N PRO A 61 11.07 -6.19 12.92
CA PRO A 61 10.72 -7.16 13.96
C PRO A 61 11.87 -8.11 14.29
N GLY A 62 12.89 -8.23 13.42
CA GLY A 62 14.06 -9.08 13.63
C GLY A 62 15.14 -8.42 14.49
N GLN A 63 15.09 -7.09 14.66
CA GLN A 63 15.99 -6.40 15.57
C GLN A 63 15.45 -6.49 17.01
N ASN A 64 16.23 -7.15 17.87
CA ASN A 64 16.05 -7.07 19.32
C ASN A 64 16.46 -5.67 19.78
N THR A 65 15.52 -4.73 19.79
CA THR A 65 15.77 -3.39 20.29
C THR A 65 15.76 -3.41 21.83
N GLY A 66 16.92 -3.16 22.44
CA GLY A 66 17.02 -2.69 23.82
C GLY A 66 16.47 -1.26 23.96
N SER A 67 17.25 -0.33 24.49
CA SER A 67 16.85 1.07 24.79
C SER A 67 16.57 1.99 23.57
N CYS A 68 16.43 1.46 22.36
CA CYS A 68 16.17 2.23 21.14
C CYS A 68 14.67 2.18 20.76
N PRO A 69 14.11 3.22 20.14
CA PRO A 69 12.74 3.17 19.64
C PRO A 69 12.61 2.08 18.57
N ALA A 70 11.59 1.23 18.69
CA ALA A 70 11.31 0.19 17.69
C ALA A 70 11.03 0.80 16.30
N TRP A 71 10.40 1.98 16.27
CA TRP A 71 10.08 2.72 15.04
C TRP A 71 11.13 3.78 14.73
N VAL A 72 11.71 3.73 13.52
CA VAL A 72 12.67 4.72 13.00
C VAL A 72 12.11 5.41 11.76
N PRO A 73 12.51 6.66 11.44
CA PRO A 73 12.17 7.27 10.16
C PRO A 73 12.64 6.40 8.98
N ALA A 74 11.81 6.30 7.94
CA ALA A 74 12.18 5.64 6.69
C ALA A 74 13.15 6.52 5.86
N PRO A 75 13.79 5.96 4.81
CA PRO A 75 14.55 6.75 3.85
C PRO A 75 13.74 7.93 3.29
N GLU A 76 14.43 9.07 3.10
CA GLU A 76 13.79 10.33 2.69
C GLU A 76 13.07 10.20 1.35
N GLU A 77 13.66 9.51 0.37
CA GLU A 77 13.05 9.32 -0.95
C GLU A 77 11.78 8.46 -0.88
N LEU A 78 11.76 7.43 -0.03
CA LEU A 78 10.54 6.65 0.22
C LEU A 78 9.44 7.52 0.83
N ASP A 79 9.78 8.35 1.82
CA ASP A 79 8.86 9.27 2.49
C ASP A 79 8.27 10.31 1.51
N LEU A 80 9.13 10.89 0.68
CA LEU A 80 8.73 11.92 -0.28
C LEU A 80 7.85 11.39 -1.40
N GLY A 81 8.03 10.15 -1.85
CA GLY A 81 7.29 9.61 -2.99
C GLY A 81 6.10 8.72 -2.65
N TRP A 82 6.04 8.10 -1.46
CA TRP A 82 4.91 7.22 -1.11
C TRP A 82 3.61 8.04 -1.04
N ARG A 83 2.60 7.61 -1.80
CA ARG A 83 1.21 8.11 -1.73
C ARG A 83 0.28 7.02 -1.22
N ARG A 84 -0.80 7.42 -0.53
CA ARG A 84 -1.73 6.58 0.25
C ARG A 84 -1.72 5.09 -0.09
N TRP A 85 -2.12 4.74 -1.32
CA TRP A 85 -2.24 3.37 -1.76
C TRP A 85 -0.93 2.89 -2.38
N ALA A 86 -0.25 2.03 -1.65
CA ALA A 86 0.93 1.34 -2.15
C ALA A 86 0.89 -0.15 -1.82
N VAL A 87 1.63 -0.91 -2.62
CA VAL A 87 1.82 -2.34 -2.44
C VAL A 87 3.24 -2.72 -2.82
N VAL A 88 3.77 -3.76 -2.19
CA VAL A 88 5.08 -4.30 -2.57
C VAL A 88 4.89 -5.49 -3.51
N VAL A 89 5.55 -5.43 -4.68
CA VAL A 89 5.66 -6.53 -5.65
C VAL A 89 7.14 -6.68 -5.97
N ASN A 90 7.68 -7.90 -5.87
CA ASN A 90 9.09 -8.19 -6.17
C ASN A 90 10.09 -7.22 -5.48
N ASN A 91 9.81 -6.88 -4.21
CA ASN A 91 10.59 -5.96 -3.37
C ASN A 91 10.64 -4.49 -3.86
N ILE A 92 9.73 -4.09 -4.75
CA ILE A 92 9.54 -2.70 -5.19
C ILE A 92 8.22 -2.20 -4.63
N VAL A 93 8.20 -1.00 -4.05
CA VAL A 93 6.97 -0.36 -3.56
C VAL A 93 6.29 0.33 -4.74
N TYR A 94 5.16 -0.16 -5.19
CA TYR A 94 4.34 0.48 -6.21
C TYR A 94 3.28 1.37 -5.57
N SER A 95 3.09 2.56 -6.13
CA SER A 95 2.07 3.52 -5.74
C SER A 95 1.42 4.11 -6.99
N TYR A 96 0.18 4.57 -6.86
CA TYR A 96 -0.49 5.35 -7.90
C TYR A 96 -0.35 6.84 -7.57
N ASP A 97 0.24 7.63 -8.46
CA ASP A 97 0.59 9.03 -8.21
C ASP A 97 -0.57 10.01 -8.54
N TYR A 98 -0.35 11.30 -8.31
CA TYR A 98 -1.35 12.35 -8.60
C TYR A 98 -1.40 12.76 -10.09
N THR A 99 -0.53 12.19 -10.93
CA THR A 99 -0.47 12.41 -12.38
C THR A 99 -1.09 11.26 -13.17
N ASP A 100 -1.85 10.40 -12.49
CA ASP A 100 -2.50 9.22 -13.04
C ASP A 100 -1.52 8.17 -13.59
N LYS A 101 -0.38 8.01 -12.91
CA LYS A 101 0.66 7.05 -13.26
C LYS A 101 0.91 6.05 -12.14
N ILE A 102 1.35 4.87 -12.54
CA ILE A 102 1.97 3.93 -11.60
C ILE A 102 3.44 4.30 -11.47
N VAL A 103 3.90 4.45 -10.23
CA VAL A 103 5.31 4.66 -9.89
C VAL A 103 5.78 3.53 -8.99
N GLY A 104 7.05 3.15 -9.09
CA GLY A 104 7.69 2.17 -8.24
C GLY A 104 8.93 2.74 -7.56
N TYR A 105 9.10 2.44 -6.28
CA TYR A 105 10.29 2.74 -5.49
C TYR A 105 11.16 1.51 -5.35
N ASP A 106 12.38 1.61 -5.85
CA ASP A 106 13.42 0.60 -5.70
C ASP A 106 14.29 0.97 -4.49
N ALA A 107 14.18 0.19 -3.41
CA ALA A 107 14.95 0.41 -2.20
C ALA A 107 16.48 0.22 -2.40
N GLY A 108 16.90 -0.52 -3.43
CA GLY A 108 18.31 -0.70 -3.77
C GLY A 108 18.91 0.51 -4.49
N MET A 109 18.09 1.26 -5.23
CA MET A 109 18.49 2.50 -5.92
C MET A 109 18.10 3.78 -5.17
N ASP A 110 17.30 3.65 -4.11
CA ASP A 110 16.69 4.73 -3.33
C ASP A 110 16.03 5.80 -4.23
N ASN A 111 15.20 5.34 -5.17
CA ASN A 111 14.54 6.25 -6.11
C ASN A 111 13.15 5.78 -6.53
N TRP A 112 12.33 6.73 -6.98
CA TRP A 112 11.04 6.47 -7.64
C TRP A 112 11.18 6.59 -9.16
N SER A 113 10.53 5.68 -9.88
CA SER A 113 10.42 5.78 -11.34
C SER A 113 9.01 5.39 -11.82
N THR A 114 8.59 5.93 -12.96
CA THR A 114 7.31 5.59 -13.59
C THR A 114 7.38 4.20 -14.21
N VAL A 115 6.32 3.41 -14.06
CA VAL A 115 6.13 2.14 -14.78
C VAL A 115 5.69 2.44 -16.21
N LEU A 116 6.53 2.14 -17.17
CA LEU A 116 6.27 2.35 -18.59
C LEU A 116 5.40 1.23 -19.18
N GLY A 117 4.69 1.51 -20.28
CA GLY A 117 3.98 0.50 -21.07
C GLY A 117 2.51 0.27 -20.67
N VAL A 118 2.04 0.89 -19.58
CA VAL A 118 0.70 0.63 -19.00
C VAL A 118 -0.27 1.82 -19.07
N ASP A 119 0.20 3.01 -19.48
CA ASP A 119 -0.54 4.28 -19.40
C ASP A 119 -1.90 4.28 -20.11
N LYS A 120 -2.08 3.43 -21.12
CA LYS A 120 -3.33 3.36 -21.90
C LYS A 120 -4.40 2.48 -21.24
N ASN A 121 -4.02 1.65 -20.27
CA ASN A 121 -4.87 0.62 -19.67
C ASN A 121 -5.24 0.91 -18.21
N ILE A 122 -4.61 1.93 -17.62
CA ILE A 122 -4.89 2.38 -16.27
C ILE A 122 -5.91 3.54 -16.29
N PRO A 123 -6.70 3.72 -15.22
CA PRO A 123 -7.67 4.81 -15.15
C PRO A 123 -6.97 6.17 -15.21
N LYS A 124 -7.67 7.20 -15.66
CA LYS A 124 -7.26 8.60 -15.48
C LYS A 124 -8.12 9.21 -14.39
N CYS A 125 -7.99 8.70 -13.18
CA CYS A 125 -8.87 9.06 -12.07
C CYS A 125 -8.08 9.47 -10.84
N LYS A 126 -8.41 10.66 -10.33
CA LYS A 126 -7.80 11.24 -9.12
C LYS A 126 -8.22 10.55 -7.82
N SER A 127 -9.19 9.64 -7.85
CA SER A 127 -9.76 9.04 -6.64
C SER A 127 -10.31 7.64 -6.87
N GLY A 128 -10.14 6.75 -5.89
CA GLY A 128 -10.77 5.43 -5.90
C GLY A 128 -10.00 4.36 -6.67
N VAL A 129 -8.70 4.59 -6.93
CA VAL A 129 -7.74 3.56 -7.34
C VAL A 129 -7.17 2.92 -6.08
N THR A 130 -6.98 1.61 -6.08
CA THR A 130 -6.25 0.86 -5.05
C THR A 130 -5.36 -0.17 -5.72
N LEU A 131 -4.31 -0.61 -5.00
CA LEU A 131 -3.30 -1.53 -5.49
C LEU A 131 -3.28 -2.80 -4.66
N ALA A 132 -2.98 -3.93 -5.30
CA ALA A 132 -2.78 -5.21 -4.63
C ALA A 132 -1.67 -6.03 -5.32
N ASN A 133 -1.08 -6.96 -4.57
CA ASN A 133 -0.11 -7.92 -5.09
C ASN A 133 -0.81 -9.29 -5.11
N LEU A 134 -1.09 -9.78 -6.31
CA LEU A 134 -1.65 -11.11 -6.54
C LEU A 134 -0.54 -12.04 -7.01
N ASN A 135 0.14 -12.70 -6.07
CA ASN A 135 1.20 -13.67 -6.35
C ASN A 135 2.28 -13.13 -7.32
N GLY A 136 2.80 -11.92 -7.05
CA GLY A 136 3.80 -11.26 -7.87
C GLY A 136 3.26 -10.44 -9.03
N ILE A 137 1.93 -10.44 -9.25
CA ILE A 137 1.27 -9.60 -10.24
C ILE A 137 0.80 -8.31 -9.56
N LEU A 138 1.15 -7.16 -10.13
CA LEU A 138 0.62 -5.88 -9.69
C LEU A 138 -0.81 -5.72 -10.20
N CYS A 139 -1.77 -5.71 -9.29
CA CYS A 139 -3.16 -5.43 -9.61
C CYS A 139 -3.49 -3.96 -9.33
N VAL A 140 -4.10 -3.30 -10.32
CA VAL A 140 -4.71 -1.98 -10.14
C VAL A 140 -6.21 -2.16 -10.22
N ILE A 141 -6.92 -1.67 -9.19
CA ILE A 141 -8.37 -1.81 -9.07
C ILE A 141 -8.95 -0.41 -8.93
N TRP A 142 -9.99 -0.10 -9.69
CA TRP A 142 -10.65 1.20 -9.58
C TRP A 142 -12.14 1.10 -9.79
N ARG A 143 -12.84 2.08 -9.23
CA ARG A 143 -14.26 2.29 -9.52
C ARG A 143 -14.41 3.13 -10.77
N GLU A 144 -15.24 2.70 -11.71
CA GLU A 144 -15.66 3.57 -12.79
C GLU A 144 -16.68 4.59 -12.26
N GLN A 145 -16.40 5.90 -12.39
CA GLN A 145 -17.37 6.94 -12.10
C GLN A 145 -18.30 7.12 -13.31
N ILE A 146 -19.44 6.44 -13.29
CA ILE A 146 -20.50 6.67 -14.29
C ILE A 146 -21.25 7.95 -13.94
N PHE A 147 -20.72 9.10 -14.37
CA PHE A 147 -21.35 10.41 -14.21
C PHE A 147 -22.76 10.44 -14.84
N GLY A 148 -23.74 10.96 -14.10
CA GLY A 148 -25.10 11.18 -14.60
C GLY A 148 -26.02 9.96 -14.60
N SER A 149 -25.56 8.79 -14.13
CA SER A 149 -26.42 7.60 -14.03
C SER A 149 -27.14 7.53 -12.68
N LYS A 150 -28.45 7.26 -12.69
CA LYS A 150 -29.22 6.85 -11.50
C LYS A 150 -28.97 5.36 -11.14
N ARG A 151 -27.92 4.75 -11.69
CA ARG A 151 -27.69 3.31 -11.53
C ARG A 151 -27.31 3.01 -10.07
N LYS A 152 -27.92 1.96 -9.54
CA LYS A 152 -27.60 1.34 -8.24
C LYS A 152 -26.46 0.32 -8.36
N GLU A 153 -25.72 0.32 -9.46
CA GLU A 153 -24.67 -0.66 -9.71
C GLU A 153 -23.31 0.04 -9.61
N MET A 154 -22.40 -0.57 -8.86
CA MET A 154 -21.00 -0.18 -8.79
C MET A 154 -20.23 -1.04 -9.79
N VAL A 155 -19.60 -0.39 -10.76
CA VAL A 155 -18.69 -1.05 -11.70
C VAL A 155 -17.27 -0.90 -11.17
N VAL A 156 -16.61 -2.04 -11.03
CA VAL A 156 -15.20 -2.14 -10.64
C VAL A 156 -14.44 -2.71 -11.82
N ASP A 157 -13.47 -1.95 -12.29
CA ASP A 157 -12.49 -2.43 -13.24
C ASP A 157 -11.22 -2.79 -12.49
N TRP A 158 -10.53 -3.79 -13.02
CA TRP A 158 -9.22 -4.15 -12.53
C TRP A 158 -8.36 -4.74 -13.62
N VAL A 159 -7.04 -4.60 -13.44
CA VAL A 159 -6.05 -5.01 -14.42
C VAL A 159 -4.89 -5.69 -13.70
N GLY A 160 -4.45 -6.81 -14.25
CA GLY A 160 -3.24 -7.51 -13.82
C GLY A 160 -2.06 -7.06 -14.67
N ILE A 161 -1.00 -6.62 -14.02
CA ILE A 161 0.20 -6.10 -14.65
C ILE A 161 1.39 -6.93 -14.20
N GLU A 162 2.07 -7.55 -15.16
CA GLU A 162 3.42 -8.05 -14.95
C GLU A 162 4.37 -6.85 -14.92
N VAL A 163 5.10 -6.69 -13.81
CA VAL A 163 6.05 -5.59 -13.63
C VAL A 163 7.48 -6.11 -13.58
N THR A 164 8.34 -5.48 -14.35
CA THR A 164 9.74 -5.87 -14.51
C THR A 164 10.65 -4.67 -14.32
N ASN A 165 11.70 -4.84 -13.53
CA ASN A 165 12.78 -3.87 -13.42
C ASN A 165 13.89 -4.22 -14.42
N LEU A 166 14.07 -3.37 -15.44
CA LEU A 166 15.07 -3.55 -16.49
C LEU A 166 16.38 -2.78 -16.19
N GLY A 167 16.61 -2.41 -14.93
CA GLY A 167 17.80 -1.69 -14.50
C GLY A 167 17.86 -0.30 -15.10
N SER A 168 18.80 -0.07 -16.03
CA SER A 168 18.98 1.25 -16.66
C SER A 168 17.78 1.71 -17.50
N GLU A 169 16.95 0.78 -17.97
CA GLU A 169 15.74 1.11 -18.74
C GLU A 169 14.52 1.39 -17.85
N GLY A 170 14.67 1.28 -16.53
CA GLY A 170 13.64 1.58 -15.54
C GLY A 170 12.60 0.46 -15.38
N LEU A 171 11.45 0.84 -14.84
CA LEU A 171 10.33 -0.07 -14.59
C LEU A 171 9.42 -0.15 -15.81
N HIS A 172 9.10 -1.38 -16.23
CA HIS A 172 8.16 -1.66 -17.32
C HIS A 172 7.03 -2.54 -16.82
N GLY A 173 5.85 -2.32 -17.39
CA GLY A 173 4.65 -3.11 -17.11
C GLY A 173 4.06 -3.67 -18.39
N SER A 174 3.58 -4.91 -18.33
CA SER A 174 2.83 -5.56 -19.40
C SER A 174 1.47 -6.00 -18.88
N ILE A 175 0.40 -5.66 -19.60
CA ILE A 175 -0.96 -6.04 -19.23
C ILE A 175 -1.14 -7.53 -19.48
N LEU A 176 -1.43 -8.28 -18.42
CA LEU A 176 -1.74 -9.71 -18.51
C LEU A 176 -3.22 -9.94 -18.80
N TRP A 177 -4.07 -9.19 -18.11
CA TRP A 177 -5.52 -9.27 -18.24
C TRP A 177 -6.16 -7.97 -17.75
N GLN A 178 -7.38 -7.74 -18.20
CA GLN A 178 -8.23 -6.64 -17.78
C GLN A 178 -9.66 -7.14 -17.71
N GLU A 179 -10.33 -6.86 -16.61
CA GLU A 179 -11.67 -7.37 -16.32
C GLU A 179 -12.54 -6.29 -15.69
N THR A 180 -13.85 -6.48 -15.81
CA THR A 180 -14.87 -5.58 -15.28
C THR A 180 -15.89 -6.40 -14.50
N VAL A 181 -16.19 -5.98 -13.28
CA VAL A 181 -17.18 -6.60 -12.40
C VAL A 181 -18.25 -5.59 -12.04
N SER A 182 -19.51 -5.92 -12.33
CA SER A 182 -20.67 -5.16 -11.89
C SER A 182 -21.20 -5.71 -10.57
N LEU A 183 -21.25 -4.86 -9.56
CA LEU A 183 -21.75 -5.18 -8.23
C LEU A 183 -23.09 -4.45 -8.01
N ASP A 184 -24.11 -5.17 -7.55
CA ASP A 184 -25.38 -4.58 -7.12
C ASP A 184 -25.21 -3.92 -5.73
N LEU A 185 -24.55 -2.76 -5.71
CA LEU A 185 -24.20 -2.01 -4.50
C LEU A 185 -24.74 -0.58 -4.57
N PRO A 186 -25.29 -0.03 -3.48
CA PRO A 186 -25.82 1.32 -3.45
C PRO A 186 -24.86 2.35 -4.03
N CYS A 187 -25.41 3.31 -4.78
CA CYS A 187 -24.64 4.43 -5.27
C CYS A 187 -23.97 5.17 -4.10
N GLY A 188 -22.66 5.40 -4.21
CA GLY A 188 -21.84 5.97 -3.13
C GLY A 188 -20.96 4.96 -2.40
N SER A 189 -21.11 3.65 -2.69
CA SER A 189 -20.20 2.62 -2.19
C SER A 189 -18.74 2.89 -2.63
N SER A 190 -17.78 2.46 -1.82
CA SER A 190 -16.35 2.70 -2.07
C SER A 190 -15.52 1.45 -1.78
N ILE A 191 -14.40 1.32 -2.49
CA ILE A 191 -13.40 0.31 -2.19
C ILE A 191 -12.53 0.87 -1.07
N ALA A 192 -12.63 0.28 0.11
CA ALA A 192 -11.83 0.71 1.27
C ALA A 192 -10.43 0.08 1.26
N HIS A 193 -10.37 -1.25 1.08
CA HIS A 193 -9.13 -2.03 1.07
C HIS A 193 -9.27 -3.23 0.12
N CYS A 194 -8.16 -3.61 -0.52
CA CYS A 194 -8.04 -4.85 -1.26
C CYS A 194 -6.98 -5.72 -0.58
N VAL A 195 -7.33 -6.96 -0.29
CA VAL A 195 -6.42 -7.95 0.27
C VAL A 195 -6.47 -9.19 -0.60
N VAL A 196 -5.30 -9.81 -0.80
CA VAL A 196 -5.22 -11.12 -1.44
C VAL A 196 -5.19 -12.16 -0.33
N ALA A 197 -6.09 -13.14 -0.41
CA ALA A 197 -6.11 -14.30 0.46
C ALA A 197 -5.62 -15.50 -0.35
N GLU A 198 -4.47 -16.03 0.02
CA GLU A 198 -3.98 -17.31 -0.48
C GLU A 198 -4.51 -18.41 0.44
N PHE A 199 -5.12 -19.45 -0.14
CA PHE A 199 -5.70 -20.59 0.57
C PHE A 199 -4.87 -21.85 0.32
#